data_AF-A0A3L7TSY4-F1
#
_entry.id   AF-A0A3L7TSY4-F1
#
_cell.length_a   1.000
_cell.length_b   1.000
_cell.length_c   1.000
_cell.angle_alpha   90.00
_cell.angle_beta   90.00
_cell.angle_gamma   90.00
#
_symmetry.space_group_name_H-M   'P 1'
#
loop_
_entity.id
_entity.type
_entity.pdbx_description
1 polymer ?
#
loop_
_entity_poly.entity_id
_entity_poly.type
_entity_poly.pdbx_seq_one_letter_code
_entity_poly.pdbx_strand_id
1 'polypeptide(L)'
;MSDPRSDPARDASGTFAQLHTLASARLEAARTMRLIVARESSLLATIDSAQRGEISQDDAEDLLTAHLNARQLCLSAMQADQSQWNLLAEQRSSWSDNARSTIASIGAEIAAILGELSTSDASFMSELAARRNVARIEMTRADDARAAQRAYAPREAIEPRFTDRRG
;
A
#
# COMPACT_ATOMS: atom_id res chain seq x y z
N MET A 1 30.95 48.69 8.69
CA MET A 1 30.44 47.48 8.04
C MET A 1 29.01 47.30 8.49
N SER A 2 28.05 47.71 7.66
CA SER A 2 26.63 47.59 7.98
C SER A 2 26.16 46.20 7.59
N ASP A 3 25.60 45.47 8.56
CA ASP A 3 24.90 44.21 8.34
C ASP A 3 23.74 44.45 7.34
N PRO A 4 23.58 43.62 6.29
CA PRO A 4 22.43 43.72 5.42
C PRO A 4 21.22 43.22 6.20
N ARG A 5 20.47 44.17 6.78
CA ARG A 5 19.18 43.94 7.44
C ARG A 5 18.33 42.99 6.61
N SER A 6 18.14 41.76 7.08
CA SER A 6 17.12 40.87 6.54
C SER A 6 15.79 41.60 6.62
N ASP A 7 15.17 41.85 5.47
CA ASP A 7 13.88 42.52 5.39
C ASP A 7 12.83 41.51 5.87
N PRO A 8 12.11 41.77 6.98
CA PRO A 8 11.14 40.82 7.54
C PRO A 8 10.04 40.46 6.53
N ALA A 9 9.72 41.34 5.59
CA ALA A 9 8.76 41.04 4.52
C ALA A 9 9.34 40.05 3.49
N ARG A 10 10.63 40.14 3.19
CA ARG A 10 11.35 39.21 2.31
C ARG A 10 11.52 37.85 2.96
N ASP A 11 11.82 37.81 4.25
CA ASP A 11 11.95 36.56 5.01
C ASP A 11 10.60 35.85 5.14
N ALA A 12 9.52 36.58 5.45
CA ALA A 12 8.15 36.05 5.48
C ALA A 12 7.69 35.51 4.11
N SER A 13 8.02 36.19 3.02
CA SER A 13 7.73 35.70 1.67
C SER A 13 8.54 34.45 1.33
N GLY A 14 9.79 34.36 1.77
CA GLY A 14 10.66 33.21 1.56
C GLY A 14 10.17 31.96 2.31
N THR A 15 9.78 32.12 3.57
CA THR A 15 9.31 30.98 4.39
C THR A 15 7.93 30.50 3.98
N PHE A 16 7.04 31.39 3.54
CA PHE A 16 5.81 31.00 2.89
C PHE A 16 6.07 30.17 1.62
N ALA A 17 6.96 30.62 0.72
CA ALA A 17 7.25 29.91 -0.53
C ALA A 17 7.80 28.49 -0.29
N GLN A 18 8.65 28.33 0.72
CA GLN A 18 9.17 27.02 1.13
C GLN A 18 8.05 26.13 1.68
N LEU A 19 7.21 26.63 2.60
CA LEU A 19 6.13 25.82 3.14
C LEU A 19 5.11 25.46 2.07
N HIS A 20 4.79 26.39 1.17
CA HIS A 20 3.90 26.13 0.05
C HIS A 20 4.42 25.01 -0.86
N THR A 21 5.73 24.99 -1.11
CA THR A 21 6.38 23.91 -1.89
C THR A 21 6.24 22.56 -1.20
N LEU A 22 6.53 22.49 0.10
CA LEU A 22 6.32 21.29 0.90
C LEU A 22 4.84 20.87 0.91
N ALA A 23 3.92 21.82 1.04
CA ALA A 23 2.48 21.56 1.11
C ALA A 23 1.97 20.99 -0.20
N SER A 24 2.44 21.55 -1.32
CA SER A 24 2.11 21.08 -2.66
C SER A 24 2.65 19.67 -2.91
N ALA A 25 3.89 19.37 -2.51
CA ALA A 25 4.45 18.03 -2.63
C ALA A 25 3.68 16.99 -1.79
N ARG A 26 3.29 17.35 -0.55
CA ARG A 26 2.46 16.49 0.29
C ARG A 26 1.07 16.25 -0.32
N LEU A 27 0.47 17.28 -0.92
CA LEU A 27 -0.80 17.15 -1.61
C LEU A 27 -0.69 16.26 -2.84
N GLU A 28 0.36 16.39 -3.64
CA GLU A 28 0.61 15.53 -4.79
C GLU A 28 0.81 14.07 -4.38
N ALA A 29 1.55 13.81 -3.30
CA ALA A 29 1.68 12.48 -2.71
C ALA A 29 0.33 11.92 -2.23
N ALA A 30 -0.51 12.73 -1.57
CA ALA A 30 -1.85 12.33 -1.15
C ALA A 30 -2.76 11.99 -2.35
N ARG A 31 -2.74 12.83 -3.40
CA ARG A 31 -3.50 12.57 -4.64
C ARG A 31 -3.01 11.31 -5.35
N THR A 32 -1.69 11.08 -5.38
CA THR A 32 -1.09 9.85 -5.93
C THR A 32 -1.51 8.62 -5.15
N MET A 33 -1.51 8.70 -3.81
CA MET A 33 -2.02 7.63 -2.95
C MET A 33 -3.47 7.28 -3.30
N ARG A 34 -4.32 8.30 -3.50
CA ARG A 34 -5.72 8.07 -3.91
C ARG A 34 -5.83 7.34 -5.26
N LEU A 35 -4.95 7.64 -6.22
CA LEU A 35 -4.91 6.91 -7.50
C LEU A 35 -4.44 5.46 -7.34
N ILE A 36 -3.51 5.19 -6.41
CA ILE A 36 -3.07 3.84 -6.08
C ILE A 36 -4.22 3.05 -5.45
N VAL A 37 -4.91 3.65 -4.47
CA VAL A 37 -6.08 3.05 -3.80
C VAL A 37 -7.21 2.77 -4.77
N ALA A 38 -7.45 3.62 -5.77
CA ALA A 38 -8.44 3.38 -6.80
C ALA A 38 -8.20 2.09 -7.62
N ARG A 39 -7.00 1.48 -7.53
CA ARG A 39 -6.65 0.21 -8.19
C ARG A 39 -6.80 -1.02 -7.30
N GLU A 40 -7.19 -0.86 -6.03
CA GLU A 40 -7.34 -1.96 -5.06
C GLU A 40 -8.27 -3.06 -5.55
N SER A 41 -9.41 -2.71 -6.15
CA SER A 41 -10.36 -3.68 -6.71
C SER A 41 -9.74 -4.52 -7.83
N SER A 42 -8.95 -3.90 -8.69
CA SER A 42 -8.21 -4.61 -9.75
C SER A 42 -7.16 -5.55 -9.16
N LEU A 43 -6.46 -5.12 -8.11
CA LEU A 43 -5.47 -5.95 -7.41
C LEU A 43 -6.12 -7.17 -6.75
N LEU A 44 -7.28 -6.99 -6.12
CA LEU A 44 -8.04 -8.08 -5.54
C LEU A 44 -8.52 -9.07 -6.62
N ALA A 45 -8.96 -8.57 -7.78
CA ALA A 45 -9.32 -9.42 -8.90
C ALA A 45 -8.11 -10.23 -9.44
N THR A 46 -6.92 -9.63 -9.48
CA THR A 46 -5.67 -10.34 -9.81
C THR A 46 -5.42 -11.49 -8.82
N ILE A 47 -5.59 -11.24 -7.52
CA ILE A 47 -5.45 -12.28 -6.48
C ILE A 47 -6.50 -13.40 -6.71
N ASP A 48 -7.75 -13.04 -7.02
CA ASP A 48 -8.80 -14.02 -7.31
C ASP A 48 -8.50 -14.85 -8.58
N SER A 49 -7.84 -14.27 -9.58
CA SER A 49 -7.34 -15.01 -10.76
C SER A 49 -6.17 -15.94 -10.42
N ALA A 50 -5.25 -15.53 -9.54
CA ALA A 50 -4.16 -16.40 -9.08
C ALA A 50 -4.70 -17.62 -8.32
N GLN A 51 -5.71 -17.42 -7.48
CA GLN A 51 -6.39 -18.51 -6.76
C GLN A 51 -7.07 -19.52 -7.70
N ARG A 52 -7.54 -19.06 -8.87
CA ARG A 52 -8.12 -19.92 -9.91
C ARG A 52 -7.06 -20.57 -10.81
N GLY A 53 -5.77 -20.25 -10.62
CA GLY A 53 -4.67 -20.72 -11.47
C GLY A 53 -4.66 -20.07 -12.86
N GLU A 54 -5.34 -18.95 -13.06
CA GLU A 54 -5.36 -18.20 -14.33
C GLU A 54 -4.07 -17.40 -14.54
N ILE A 55 -3.39 -17.05 -13.45
CA ILE A 55 -2.07 -16.40 -13.42
C ILE A 55 -1.18 -17.08 -12.38
N SER A 56 0.13 -16.82 -12.46
CA SER A 56 1.07 -17.32 -11.44
C SER A 56 0.80 -16.67 -10.09
N GLN A 57 0.97 -17.45 -9.02
CA GLN A 57 0.94 -16.95 -7.65
C GLN A 57 2.05 -15.91 -7.42
N ASP A 58 3.24 -16.16 -7.98
CA ASP A 58 4.40 -15.26 -7.88
C ASP A 58 4.10 -13.89 -8.52
N ASP A 59 3.46 -13.88 -9.69
CA ASP A 59 3.08 -12.64 -10.39
C ASP A 59 2.08 -11.81 -9.57
N ALA A 60 1.12 -12.47 -8.90
CA ALA A 60 0.15 -11.80 -8.04
C ALA A 60 0.81 -11.22 -6.78
N GLU A 61 1.80 -11.92 -6.22
CA GLU A 61 2.56 -11.46 -5.06
C GLU A 61 3.48 -10.28 -5.41
N ASP A 62 4.09 -10.28 -6.59
CA ASP A 62 4.88 -9.16 -7.10
C ASP A 62 4.01 -7.90 -7.28
N LEU A 63 2.80 -8.06 -7.84
CA LEU A 63 1.86 -6.95 -7.99
C LEU A 63 1.37 -6.39 -6.65
N LEU A 64 1.07 -7.26 -5.68
CA LEU A 64 0.72 -6.85 -4.32
C LEU A 64 1.88 -6.11 -3.65
N THR A 65 3.10 -6.62 -3.80
CA THR A 65 4.32 -6.00 -3.25
C THR A 65 4.59 -4.63 -3.87
N ALA A 66 4.48 -4.50 -5.19
CA ALA A 66 4.60 -3.24 -5.89
C ALA A 66 3.54 -2.21 -5.41
N HIS A 67 2.30 -2.67 -5.22
CA HIS A 67 1.22 -1.82 -4.69
C HIS A 67 1.54 -1.31 -3.27
N LEU A 68 1.94 -2.20 -2.36
CA LEU A 68 2.30 -1.83 -0.99
C LEU A 68 3.51 -0.89 -0.94
N ASN A 69 4.53 -1.14 -1.77
CA ASN A 69 5.70 -0.27 -1.87
C ASN A 69 5.33 1.12 -2.38
N ALA A 70 4.48 1.22 -3.40
CA ALA A 70 4.02 2.51 -3.93
C ALA A 70 3.27 3.33 -2.86
N ARG A 71 2.44 2.67 -2.04
CA ARG A 71 1.78 3.31 -0.89
C ARG A 71 2.79 3.79 0.14
N GLN A 72 3.75 2.95 0.51
CA GLN A 72 4.77 3.32 1.49
C GLN A 72 5.57 4.55 1.02
N LEU A 73 5.90 4.63 -0.27
CA LEU A 73 6.57 5.80 -0.84
C LEU A 73 5.72 7.06 -0.71
N CYS A 74 4.41 6.98 -0.97
CA CYS A 74 3.51 8.12 -0.80
C CYS A 74 3.40 8.56 0.67
N LEU A 75 3.35 7.61 1.62
CA LEU A 75 3.37 7.92 3.06
C LEU A 75 4.67 8.63 3.45
N SER A 76 5.81 8.09 3.01
CA SER A 76 7.13 8.69 3.25
C SER A 76 7.21 10.10 2.67
N ALA A 77 6.68 10.34 1.47
CA ALA A 77 6.64 11.67 0.85
C ALA A 77 5.73 12.65 1.61
N MET A 78 4.57 12.19 2.11
CA MET A 78 3.69 13.04 2.93
C MET A 78 4.32 13.41 4.28
N GLN A 79 5.19 12.56 4.83
CA GLN A 79 5.87 12.75 6.10
C GLN A 79 7.26 13.38 5.96
N ALA A 80 7.75 13.54 4.72
CA ALA A 80 9.04 14.13 4.45
C ALA A 80 9.14 15.55 5.05
N ASP A 81 10.32 15.85 5.58
CA ASP A 81 10.69 17.17 6.10
C ASP A 81 9.71 17.73 7.15
N GLN A 82 9.15 16.86 7.99
CA GLN A 82 8.21 17.28 9.05
C GLN A 82 8.81 18.28 10.04
N SER A 83 10.11 18.19 10.32
CA SER A 83 10.82 19.18 11.16
C SER A 83 10.86 20.55 10.50
N GLN A 84 11.18 20.60 9.20
CA GLN A 84 11.19 21.83 8.41
C GLN A 84 9.78 22.42 8.29
N TRP A 85 8.76 21.58 8.09
CA TRP A 85 7.36 21.99 8.10
C TRP A 85 7.00 22.74 9.40
N ASN A 86 7.32 22.14 10.54
CA ASN A 86 7.01 22.72 11.85
C ASN A 86 7.71 24.07 12.04
N LEU A 87 9.02 24.14 11.73
CA LEU A 87 9.81 25.36 11.82
C LEU A 87 9.22 26.49 10.94
N LEU A 88 8.84 26.18 9.70
CA LEU A 88 8.26 27.16 8.79
C LEU A 88 6.85 27.58 9.23
N ALA A 89 6.06 26.66 9.78
CA ALA A 89 4.71 26.93 10.28
C ALA A 89 4.70 27.85 11.52
N GLU A 90 5.75 27.84 12.35
CA GLU A 90 5.90 28.78 13.47
C GLU A 90 5.93 30.25 13.00
N GLN A 91 6.39 30.49 11.78
CA GLN A 91 6.45 31.83 11.20
C GLN A 91 5.13 32.28 10.56
N ARG A 92 4.06 31.48 10.64
CA ARG A 92 2.76 31.76 10.00
C ARG A 92 2.14 33.13 10.35
N SER A 93 2.45 33.67 11.53
CA SER A 93 1.95 34.97 11.97
C SER A 93 2.49 36.13 11.14
N SER A 94 3.67 35.98 10.52
CA SER A 94 4.29 37.02 9.67
C SER A 94 3.76 37.02 8.23
N TRP A 95 3.00 36.00 7.83
CA TRP A 95 2.46 35.89 6.48
C TRP A 95 1.24 36.78 6.25
N SER A 96 0.91 37.02 4.98
CA SER A 96 -0.37 37.63 4.61
C SER A 96 -1.55 36.69 4.88
N ASP A 97 -2.75 37.25 5.02
CA ASP A 97 -3.97 36.44 5.15
C ASP A 97 -4.18 35.49 3.97
N ASN A 98 -3.88 35.95 2.76
CA ASN A 98 -3.95 35.13 1.56
C ASN A 98 -3.00 33.92 1.65
N ALA A 99 -1.75 34.13 2.05
CA ALA A 99 -0.76 33.07 2.22
C ALA A 99 -1.22 32.03 3.26
N ARG A 100 -1.75 32.49 4.40
CA ARG A 100 -2.34 31.61 5.42
C ARG A 100 -3.52 30.81 4.88
N SER A 101 -4.41 31.46 4.12
CA SER A 101 -5.58 30.83 3.51
C SER A 101 -5.19 29.75 2.50
N THR A 102 -4.17 30.00 1.67
CA THR A 102 -3.66 29.01 0.71
C THR A 102 -3.17 27.74 1.40
N ILE A 103 -2.32 27.88 2.43
CA ILE A 103 -1.81 26.71 3.18
C ILE A 103 -2.97 25.98 3.89
N ALA A 104 -3.92 26.70 4.46
CA ALA A 104 -5.10 26.11 5.09
C ALA A 104 -5.95 25.31 4.08
N SER A 105 -6.14 25.83 2.87
CA SER A 105 -6.86 25.14 1.79
C SER A 105 -6.17 23.84 1.39
N ILE A 106 -4.84 23.86 1.21
CA ILE A 106 -4.06 22.66 0.90
C ILE A 106 -4.20 21.62 2.04
N GLY A 107 -4.08 22.07 3.28
CA GLY A 107 -4.25 21.21 4.45
C GLY A 107 -5.64 20.57 4.54
N ALA A 108 -6.70 21.32 4.23
CA ALA A 108 -8.07 20.80 4.19
C ALA A 108 -8.25 19.74 3.09
N GLU A 109 -7.66 19.95 1.90
CA GLU A 109 -7.70 18.96 0.83
C GLU A 109 -6.95 17.67 1.20
N ILE A 110 -5.75 17.80 1.79
CA ILE A 110 -5.00 16.64 2.31
C ILE A 110 -5.83 15.88 3.36
N ALA A 111 -6.45 16.59 4.31
CA ALA A 111 -7.27 15.97 5.35
C ALA A 111 -8.48 15.23 4.76
N ALA A 112 -9.14 15.80 3.75
CA ALA A 112 -10.24 15.14 3.04
C ALA A 112 -9.78 13.84 2.38
N ILE A 113 -8.65 13.88 1.65
CA ILE A 113 -8.07 12.69 1.01
C ILE A 113 -7.72 11.62 2.05
N LEU A 114 -7.06 12.00 3.16
CA LEU A 114 -6.71 11.05 4.22
C LEU A 114 -7.95 10.44 4.89
N GLY A 115 -9.04 11.20 5.02
CA GLY A 115 -10.33 10.69 5.50
C GLY A 115 -10.89 9.61 4.57
N GLU A 116 -10.92 9.86 3.26
CA GLU A 116 -11.34 8.88 2.24
C GLU A 116 -10.47 7.61 2.31
N LEU A 117 -9.15 7.77 2.36
CA LEU A 117 -8.18 6.66 2.40
C LEU A 117 -8.37 5.78 3.64
N SER A 118 -8.57 6.38 4.81
CA SER A 118 -8.73 5.61 6.07
C SER A 118 -9.90 4.63 6.04
N THR A 119 -10.98 5.00 5.32
CA THR A 119 -12.15 4.14 5.13
C THR A 119 -11.83 3.01 4.14
N SER A 120 -11.15 3.34 3.03
CA SER A 120 -10.76 2.35 2.00
C SER A 120 -9.79 1.30 2.54
N ASP A 121 -8.82 1.71 3.33
CA ASP A 121 -7.77 0.84 3.87
C ASP A 121 -8.36 -0.27 4.75
N ALA A 122 -9.34 0.08 5.59
CA ALA A 122 -10.02 -0.89 6.44
C ALA A 122 -10.76 -1.96 5.62
N SER A 123 -11.47 -1.54 4.55
CA SER A 123 -12.12 -2.48 3.63
C SER A 123 -11.13 -3.35 2.89
N PHE A 124 -10.07 -2.77 2.30
CA PHE A 124 -9.08 -3.51 1.54
C PHE A 124 -8.36 -4.56 2.39
N MET A 125 -7.94 -4.21 3.61
CA MET A 125 -7.29 -5.14 4.52
C MET A 125 -8.21 -6.28 4.96
N SER A 126 -9.48 -5.98 5.22
CA SER A 126 -10.49 -7.00 5.55
C SER A 126 -10.70 -7.98 4.39
N GLU A 127 -10.85 -7.45 3.18
CA GLU A 127 -11.03 -8.23 1.97
C GLU A 127 -9.82 -9.09 1.60
N LEU A 128 -8.61 -8.53 1.71
CA LEU A 128 -7.37 -9.25 1.49
C LEU A 128 -7.21 -10.39 2.50
N ALA A 129 -7.51 -10.14 3.78
CA ALA A 129 -7.47 -11.16 4.83
C ALA A 129 -8.48 -12.29 4.57
N ALA A 130 -9.70 -11.96 4.14
CA ALA A 130 -10.73 -12.94 3.80
C ALA A 130 -10.26 -13.85 2.66
N ARG A 131 -9.73 -13.28 1.57
CA ARG A 131 -9.20 -14.04 0.42
C ARG A 131 -8.03 -14.95 0.80
N ARG A 132 -7.09 -14.46 1.62
CA ARG A 132 -5.97 -15.28 2.12
C ARG A 132 -6.45 -16.43 2.99
N ASN A 133 -7.49 -16.22 3.81
CA ASN A 133 -8.05 -17.29 4.63
C ASN A 133 -8.74 -18.37 3.77
N VAL A 134 -9.49 -17.97 2.74
CA VAL A 134 -10.10 -18.91 1.78
C VAL A 134 -9.02 -19.75 1.10
N ALA A 135 -7.98 -19.12 0.55
CA ALA A 135 -6.87 -19.84 -0.08
C ALA A 135 -6.21 -20.85 0.87
N ARG A 136 -5.95 -20.46 2.12
CA ARG A 136 -5.37 -21.34 3.14
C ARG A 136 -6.24 -22.56 3.44
N ILE A 137 -7.55 -22.37 3.53
CA ILE A 137 -8.50 -23.47 3.75
C ILE A 137 -8.48 -24.44 2.57
N GLU A 138 -8.50 -23.93 1.34
CA GLU A 138 -8.46 -24.78 0.13
C GLU A 138 -7.14 -25.54 -0.01
N MET A 139 -6.00 -24.92 0.32
CA MET A 139 -4.71 -25.63 0.36
C MET A 139 -4.72 -26.78 1.36
N THR A 140 -5.25 -26.53 2.57
CA THR A 140 -5.36 -27.57 3.61
C THR A 140 -6.24 -28.73 3.13
N ARG A 141 -7.39 -28.43 2.52
CA ARG A 141 -8.29 -29.44 1.94
C ARG A 141 -7.60 -30.27 0.85
N ALA A 142 -6.84 -29.62 -0.03
CA ALA A 142 -6.11 -30.30 -1.09
C ALA A 142 -5.00 -31.20 -0.53
N ASP A 143 -4.27 -30.75 0.49
CA ASP A 143 -3.24 -31.54 1.17
C ASP A 143 -3.82 -32.75 1.90
N ASP A 144 -4.95 -32.57 2.60
CA ASP A 144 -5.69 -33.65 3.24
C ASP A 144 -6.19 -34.67 2.21
N ALA A 145 -6.72 -34.21 1.08
CA ALA A 145 -7.15 -35.09 -0.01
C ALA A 145 -5.97 -35.90 -0.59
N ARG A 146 -4.80 -35.27 -0.81
CA ARG A 146 -3.58 -35.96 -1.25
C ARG A 146 -3.06 -36.94 -0.21
N ALA A 147 -3.19 -36.62 1.08
CA ALA A 147 -2.80 -37.52 2.17
C ALA A 147 -3.73 -38.73 2.23
N ALA A 148 -5.04 -38.52 2.13
CA ALA A 148 -6.03 -39.59 2.04
C ALA A 148 -5.79 -40.47 0.80
N GLN A 149 -5.56 -39.86 -0.37
CA GLN A 149 -5.26 -40.62 -1.58
C GLN A 149 -3.99 -41.47 -1.44
N ARG A 150 -2.95 -40.98 -0.75
CA ARG A 150 -1.76 -41.79 -0.44
C ARG A 150 -2.04 -42.92 0.56
N ALA A 151 -2.87 -42.67 1.56
CA ALA A 151 -3.23 -43.67 2.58
C ALA A 151 -4.11 -44.80 2.03
N TYR A 152 -5.01 -44.47 1.09
CA TYR A 152 -5.97 -45.39 0.49
C TYR A 152 -5.62 -45.80 -0.94
N ALA A 153 -4.49 -45.32 -1.49
CA ALA A 153 -3.98 -45.82 -2.76
C ALA A 153 -3.83 -47.35 -2.65
N PRO A 154 -4.29 -48.12 -3.65
CA PRO A 154 -4.01 -49.55 -3.69
C PRO A 154 -2.50 -49.70 -3.57
N ARG A 155 -2.03 -50.37 -2.50
CA ARG A 155 -0.66 -50.87 -2.51
C ARG A 155 -0.58 -51.73 -3.75
N GLU A 156 0.25 -51.36 -4.72
CA GLU A 156 0.55 -52.24 -5.85
C GLU A 156 0.76 -53.62 -5.24
N ALA A 157 -0.14 -54.54 -5.57
CA ALA A 157 0.01 -55.91 -5.17
C ALA A 157 1.29 -56.33 -5.86
N ILE A 158 2.39 -56.35 -5.10
CA ILE A 158 3.51 -57.21 -5.42
C ILE A 158 2.88 -58.59 -5.34
N GLU A 159 2.33 -59.05 -6.47
CA GLU A 159 1.87 -60.41 -6.62
C GLU A 159 3.03 -61.26 -6.13
N PRO A 160 2.86 -62.09 -5.09
CA PRO A 160 3.85 -63.09 -4.80
C PRO A 160 3.90 -63.93 -6.06
N ARG A 161 5.01 -63.81 -6.80
CA ARG A 161 5.28 -64.59 -8.00
C ARG A 161 5.45 -66.02 -7.54
N PHE A 162 4.34 -66.70 -7.31
CA PHE A 162 4.26 -68.14 -7.20
C PHE A 162 4.66 -68.67 -8.57
N THR A 163 5.96 -68.89 -8.75
CA THR A 163 6.47 -69.70 -9.84
C THR A 163 5.89 -71.10 -9.63
N ASP A 164 4.83 -71.39 -10.37
CA ASP A 164 4.17 -72.69 -10.40
C ASP A 164 5.14 -73.73 -11.01
N ARG A 165 5.59 -74.63 -10.13
CA ARG A 165 5.72 -76.09 -10.32
C ARG A 165 5.99 -76.63 -11.74
N ARG A 166 7.14 -77.30 -11.93
CA ARG A 166 7.29 -78.69 -12.45
C ARG A 166 8.76 -79.03 -12.75
N GLY A 167 9.19 -80.22 -12.32
CA GLY A 167 10.46 -80.85 -12.68
C GLY A 167 11.05 -81.64 -11.54
#